data_AF-A0A837I319-F1
#
_entry.id   AF-A0A837I319-F1
#
_cell.length_a   1.000
_cell.length_b   1.000
_cell.length_c   1.000
_cell.angle_alpha   90.00
_cell.angle_beta   90.00
_cell.angle_gamma   90.00
#
_symmetry.space_group_name_H-M   'P 1'
#
loop_
_entity.id
_entity.type
_entity.pdbx_description
1 polymer ?
#
loop_
_entity_poly.entity_id
_entity_poly.type
_entity_poly.pdbx_seq_one_letter_code
_entity_poly.pdbx_strand_id
1 'polypeptide(L)'
;MYPIIIILAVGMLRKDKNVVFYVLPMAIIGAAIAFYQYLLQFTPLAEVNPIVCTTVSCEEIQVAYFGFITIPFLSFLGFVAITALMLIKLRTK
;
A
#
# COMPACT_ATOMS: atom_id res chain seq x y z
N MET A 1 -4.41 1.53 2.92
CA MET A 1 -5.11 2.46 2.01
C MET A 1 -6.16 3.33 2.72
N TYR A 2 -6.92 2.80 3.68
CA TYR A 2 -8.07 3.46 4.30
C TYR A 2 -7.88 4.91 4.81
N PRO A 3 -6.80 5.31 5.49
CA PRO A 3 -6.66 6.71 5.91
C PRO A 3 -6.35 7.66 4.75
N ILE A 4 -5.66 7.19 3.69
CA ILE A 4 -5.25 8.03 2.55
C ILE A 4 -6.47 8.50 1.74
N ILE A 5 -7.49 7.66 1.60
CA ILE A 5 -8.72 8.00 0.87
C ILE A 5 -9.41 9.21 1.51
N ILE A 6 -9.50 9.23 2.85
CA ILE A 6 -10.13 10.33 3.59
C ILE A 6 -9.32 11.62 3.42
N ILE A 7 -7.99 11.54 3.55
CA ILE A 7 -7.09 12.69 3.42
C ILE A 7 -7.18 13.28 2.00
N LEU A 8 -7.21 12.43 0.97
CA LEU A 8 -7.37 12.86 -0.42
C LEU A 8 -8.74 13.48 -0.69
N ALA A 9 -9.81 12.90 -0.17
CA ALA A 9 -11.16 13.43 -0.32
C ALA A 9 -11.29 14.82 0.32
N VAL A 10 -10.80 14.97 1.56
CA VAL A 10 -10.79 16.28 2.26
C VAL A 10 -9.89 17.28 1.52
N GLY A 11 -8.72 16.87 1.06
CA GLY A 11 -7.81 17.73 0.29
C GLY A 11 -8.39 18.19 -1.05
N MET A 12 -9.20 17.35 -1.70
CA MET A 12 -9.94 17.70 -2.93
C MET A 12 -11.03 18.73 -2.64
N LEU A 13 -11.83 18.53 -1.58
CA LEU A 13 -12.89 19.47 -1.18
C LEU A 13 -12.33 20.83 -0.76
N ARG A 14 -11.21 20.84 -0.03
CA ARG A 14 -10.54 22.09 0.41
C ARG A 14 -9.63 22.71 -0.64
N LYS A 15 -9.45 22.07 -1.82
CA LYS A 15 -8.47 22.45 -2.87
C LYS A 15 -7.06 22.70 -2.31
N ASP A 16 -6.68 21.94 -1.29
CA ASP A 16 -5.42 22.16 -0.59
C ASP A 16 -4.23 21.65 -1.44
N LYS A 17 -3.31 22.56 -1.75
CA LYS A 17 -2.10 22.23 -2.51
C LYS A 17 -1.07 21.49 -1.65
N ASN A 18 -1.19 21.56 -0.33
CA ASN A 18 -0.25 20.94 0.60
C ASN A 18 -0.60 19.48 0.91
N VAL A 19 -1.72 18.96 0.39
CA VAL A 19 -2.14 17.55 0.59
C VAL A 19 -1.05 16.54 0.20
N VAL A 20 -0.18 16.91 -0.74
CA VAL A 20 0.94 16.07 -1.22
C VAL A 20 1.89 15.71 -0.08
N PHE A 21 2.18 16.63 0.84
CA PHE A 21 3.12 16.40 1.93
C PHE A 21 2.59 15.44 3.01
N TYR A 22 1.27 15.31 3.13
CA TYR A 22 0.65 14.38 4.06
C TYR A 22 0.47 12.99 3.44
N VAL A 23 0.11 12.94 2.16
CA VAL A 23 -0.20 11.69 1.45
C VAL A 23 1.07 10.93 1.09
N LEU A 24 2.15 11.62 0.69
CA LEU A 24 3.39 10.99 0.24
C LEU A 24 4.06 10.10 1.30
N PRO A 25 4.33 10.55 2.54
CA PRO A 25 4.93 9.69 3.56
C PRO A 25 4.01 8.52 3.93
N MET A 26 2.69 8.75 4.00
CA MET A 26 1.72 7.68 4.26
C MET A 26 1.68 6.62 3.15
N ALA A 27 1.75 7.06 1.88
CA ALA A 27 1.75 6.16 0.74
C ALA A 27 3.04 5.32 0.67
N ILE A 28 4.19 5.92 1.01
CA ILE A 28 5.49 5.21 1.08
C ILE A 28 5.47 4.14 2.18
N ILE A 29 5.00 4.48 3.38
CA ILE A 29 4.88 3.51 4.48
C ILE A 29 3.92 2.38 4.08
N GLY A 30 2.77 2.71 3.47
CA GLY A 30 1.82 1.72 2.97
C GLY A 30 2.41 0.80 1.89
N ALA A 31 3.21 1.35 0.97
CA ALA A 31 3.92 0.60 -0.05
C ALA A 31 4.96 -0.36 0.57
N ALA A 32 5.74 0.10 1.55
CA ALA A 32 6.71 -0.74 2.24
C ALA A 32 6.05 -1.92 2.97
N ILE A 33 4.93 -1.68 3.65
CA ILE A 33 4.17 -2.74 4.34
C ILE A 33 3.58 -3.74 3.32
N ALA A 34 2.98 -3.25 2.23
CA ALA A 34 2.41 -4.10 1.20
C ALA A 34 3.48 -4.96 0.50
N PHE A 35 4.66 -4.37 0.25
CA PHE A 35 5.80 -5.07 -0.32
C PHE A 35 6.33 -6.15 0.64
N TYR A 36 6.43 -5.84 1.93
CA TYR A 36 6.84 -6.80 2.96
C TYR A 36 5.85 -7.98 3.06
N GLN A 37 4.54 -7.71 3.03
CA GLN A 37 3.51 -8.75 2.99
C GLN A 37 3.57 -9.60 1.71
N TYR A 38 3.92 -9.01 0.57
CA TYR A 38 4.15 -9.77 -0.66
C TYR A 38 5.36 -10.70 -0.54
N LEU A 39 6.47 -10.20 0.04
CA LEU A 39 7.67 -11.00 0.29
C LEU A 39 7.40 -12.18 1.23
N LEU A 40 6.64 -11.95 2.30
CA LEU A 40 6.23 -12.98 3.25
C LEU A 40 5.39 -14.10 2.60
N GLN A 41 4.58 -13.80 1.58
CA GLN A 41 3.79 -14.80 0.86
C GLN A 41 4.62 -15.60 -0.16
N PHE A 42 5.69 -15.02 -0.69
CA PHE A 42 6.47 -15.60 -1.79
C PHE A 42 7.77 -16.28 -1.31
N THR A 43 8.15 -16.05 -0.07
CA THR A 43 9.34 -16.65 0.56
C THR A 43 8.92 -17.31 1.87
N PRO A 44 9.56 -18.43 2.29
CA PRO A 44 9.30 -19.07 3.57
C PRO A 44 9.85 -18.26 4.77
N LEU A 45 9.95 -16.94 4.64
CA LEU A 45 10.41 -16.04 5.71
C LEU A 45 9.41 -15.97 6.87
N ALA A 46 8.16 -16.40 6.68
CA ALA A 46 7.17 -16.47 7.76
C ALA A 46 7.55 -17.49 8.83
N GLU A 47 8.33 -18.53 8.49
CA GLU A 47 8.82 -19.53 9.47
C GLU A 47 9.85 -18.92 10.45
N VAL A 48 10.57 -17.87 10.05
CA VAL A 48 11.65 -17.27 10.85
C VAL A 48 11.14 -16.15 11.77
N ASN A 49 10.04 -15.49 11.41
CA ASN A 49 9.48 -14.42 12.24
C ASN A 49 7.95 -14.39 12.08
N PRO A 50 7.21 -15.24 12.80
CA PRO A 50 5.76 -15.27 12.73
C PRO A 50 5.23 -13.99 13.39
N ILE A 51 4.98 -12.95 12.60
CA ILE A 51 4.06 -11.91 13.02
C ILE A 51 2.77 -12.64 13.38
N VAL A 52 2.37 -12.56 14.65
CA VAL A 52 1.25 -13.33 15.20
C VAL A 52 -0.01 -12.94 14.46
N CYS A 53 -0.40 -13.76 13.49
CA CYS A 53 -1.65 -13.61 12.79
C CYS A 53 -2.72 -14.31 13.62
N THR A 54 -3.38 -13.51 14.44
CA THR A 54 -4.21 -13.96 15.57
C THR A 54 -5.47 -14.72 15.18
N THR A 55 -5.92 -14.65 13.92
CA THR A 55 -7.23 -15.20 13.50
C THR A 55 -7.28 -15.82 12.10
N VAL A 56 -6.28 -15.60 11.22
CA VAL A 56 -6.27 -16.10 9.84
C VAL A 56 -4.83 -16.28 9.37
N SER A 57 -4.58 -17.32 8.57
CA SER A 57 -3.27 -17.68 8.04
C SER A 57 -2.68 -16.52 7.19
N CYS A 58 -1.65 -15.83 7.69
CA CYS A 58 -0.97 -14.76 6.94
C CYS A 58 -0.21 -15.24 5.70
N GLU A 59 0.00 -16.54 5.59
CA GLU A 59 0.61 -17.23 4.46
C GLU A 59 -0.41 -17.82 3.48
N GLU A 60 -1.70 -17.84 3.81
CA GLU A 60 -2.66 -18.39 2.85
C GLU A 60 -2.79 -17.46 1.66
N ILE A 61 -2.33 -17.96 0.51
CA ILE A 61 -2.61 -17.39 -0.79
C ILE A 61 -4.11 -17.58 -1.05
N GLN A 62 -4.93 -16.67 -0.53
CA GLN A 62 -6.38 -16.77 -0.63
C GLN A 62 -6.87 -16.54 -2.07
N VAL A 63 -6.09 -15.79 -2.87
CA VAL A 63 -6.39 -15.47 -4.26
C VAL A 63 -5.09 -15.34 -5.04
N ALA A 64 -4.85 -16.22 -6.02
CA ALA A 64 -3.75 -16.13 -6.96
C ALA A 64 -4.32 -15.98 -8.38
N TYR A 65 -4.63 -14.75 -8.78
CA TYR A 65 -4.87 -14.52 -10.21
C TYR A 65 -3.53 -14.76 -10.95
N PHE A 66 -3.53 -15.63 -11.96
CA PHE A 66 -2.33 -16.01 -12.72
C PHE A 66 -1.16 -16.62 -11.92
N GLY A 67 -1.35 -17.03 -10.65
CA GLY A 67 -0.29 -17.63 -9.83
C GLY A 67 0.69 -16.64 -9.16
N PHE A 68 0.59 -15.33 -9.45
CA PHE A 68 1.49 -14.29 -8.94
C PHE A 68 0.77 -13.06 -8.38
N ILE A 69 -0.48 -12.81 -8.79
CA ILE A 69 -1.24 -11.64 -8.36
C ILE A 69 -1.94 -11.97 -7.05
N THR A 70 -1.34 -11.53 -5.95
CA THR A 70 -1.92 -11.61 -4.61
C THR A 70 -2.49 -10.26 -4.16
N ILE A 71 -3.29 -10.28 -3.10
CA ILE A 71 -3.89 -9.06 -2.51
C ILE A 71 -2.82 -8.04 -2.11
N PRO A 72 -1.69 -8.41 -1.46
CA PRO A 72 -0.61 -7.47 -1.16
C PRO A 72 0.03 -6.85 -2.40
N PHE A 73 0.18 -7.60 -3.50
CA PHE A 73 0.73 -7.07 -4.76
C PHE A 73 -0.17 -6.00 -5.38
N LEU A 74 -1.49 -6.24 -5.43
CA LEU A 74 -2.46 -5.25 -5.89
C LEU A 74 -2.46 -3.99 -5.02
N SER A 75 -2.36 -4.17 -3.71
CA SER A 75 -2.25 -3.07 -2.75
C SER A 75 -0.97 -2.24 -2.99
N PHE A 76 0.17 -2.91 -3.21
CA PHE A 76 1.44 -2.27 -3.54
C PHE A 76 1.34 -1.43 -4.81
N LEU A 77 0.80 -1.99 -5.90
CA LEU A 77 0.57 -1.24 -7.15
C LEU A 77 -0.30 -0.01 -6.93
N GLY A 78 -1.34 -0.11 -6.12
CA GLY A 78 -2.18 1.03 -5.79
C GLY A 78 -1.45 2.13 -5.02
N PHE A 79 -0.60 1.80 -4.05
CA PHE A 79 0.22 2.79 -3.35
C PHE A 79 1.29 3.42 -4.27
N VAL A 80 1.88 2.65 -5.17
CA VAL A 80 2.81 3.15 -6.20
C VAL A 80 2.09 4.14 -7.12
N ALA A 81 0.88 3.81 -7.58
CA ALA A 81 0.07 4.70 -8.41
C ALA A 81 -0.27 6.01 -7.69
N ILE A 82 -0.70 5.95 -6.42
CA ILE A 82 -0.96 7.16 -5.60
C ILE A 82 0.30 8.01 -5.48
N THR A 83 1.45 7.39 -5.22
CA THR A 83 2.74 8.08 -5.10
C THR A 83 3.12 8.76 -6.41
N ALA A 84 2.99 8.07 -7.54
CA ALA A 84 3.27 8.63 -8.87
C ALA A 84 2.37 9.84 -9.20
N LEU A 85 1.06 9.74 -8.93
CA LEU A 85 0.13 10.86 -9.14
C LEU A 85 0.46 12.07 -8.26
N MET A 86 0.84 11.84 -7.01
CA MET A 86 1.28 12.91 -6.11
C MET A 86 2.57 13.59 -6.59
N LEU A 87 3.53 12.82 -7.12
CA LEU A 87 4.76 13.36 -7.70
C LEU A 87 4.49 14.20 -8.96
N ILE A 88 3.56 13.77 -9.82
CA ILE A 88 3.13 14.56 -10.98
C ILE A 88 2.54 15.89 -10.51
N LYS A 89 1.63 15.87 -9.52
CA LYS A 89 1.05 17.09 -8.94
C LYS A 89 2.12 18.02 -8.34
N LEU A 90 3.17 17.46 -7.72
CA LEU A 90 4.29 18.23 -7.18
C LEU A 90 5.10 18.91 -8.28
N ARG A 91 5.29 18.24 -9.42
CA ARG A 91 6.01 18.79 -10.58
C ARG A 91 5.25 19.88 -11.34
N THR A 92 3.91 19.86 -11.29
CA THR A 92 3.06 20.86 -11.97
C THR A 92 2.81 22.11 -11.10
N LYS A 93 3.33 22.14 -9.87
CA LYS A 93 3.23 23.29 -8.96
C LYS A 93 4.32 24.32 -9.27
#